data_AF-A0AA51QWW6-F1
#
_entry.id   AF-A0AA51QWW6-F1
#
_cell.length_a   1.000
_cell.length_b   1.000
_cell.length_c   1.000
_cell.angle_alpha   90.00
_cell.angle_beta   90.00
_cell.angle_gamma   90.00
#
_symmetry.space_group_name_H-M   'P 1'
#
loop_
_entity.id
_entity.type
_entity.pdbx_description
1 polymer ?
#
loop_
_entity_poly.entity_id
_entity_poly.type
_entity_poly.pdbx_seq_one_letter_code
_entity_poly.pdbx_strand_id
1 'polypeptide(L)'
;MSNRKNLFRGLMEDITYGDTWEQAKRLRNLHDHGHSDAAICEEEKISEENLLRSLRAFSLAVQYQDSEYGDQFTEEHFVIFYELLKSSVFKPIREWLGWHEEKRQATNKDNAEIFFSLLSRTPNLTKAGEYLQPAITQWDNLIGLSAIIRNKAALGLLRTTHDLHNAYAITPEGQADKKIKKAEIIQKGNTLFLQRKTDSNVKKQEVPSTTINLIRLQGYKSIANTTLEGTSSFSVFAGSNGSGKSNLVDGLAFFGTVVAQGAKQAIRQFGGFNQIHCFKFKKEKARTVSLELEIQLDDSIFHYTIKIYQLDTEPQVEEMLTIDGDLWLKRDRGKGHDIGIWNTGKGGLRTVPDYPDNMSALMLLSYTPIYTFMTNIRVFRFDPLGAKEPDTLSADSTELDTHGRNVATMLSVLEKKTEFREQILEWIELLVPGMEKVKTEQQKLDGSTVIKFKEEGMKTFLPAKLISDGTIYALCILTAVLSRAKGQGMTIIEEPERGIHPQAIAELVSLMRANASPEHPVWVTTHSESVVRSATADELWLINKVDGKTELKNAGKNSVPLGNMNLDKAWLMNFFDGGLPW
;
A
#
# COMPACT_ATOMS: atom_id res chain seq x y z
N MET A 1 -27.68 25.12 11.52
CA MET A 1 -28.03 26.32 10.72
C MET A 1 -28.67 25.90 9.40
N SER A 2 -29.90 26.34 9.11
CA SER A 2 -30.60 26.14 7.83
C SER A 2 -29.99 26.99 6.69
N ASN A 3 -30.11 26.48 5.46
CA ASN A 3 -29.97 27.21 4.17
C ASN A 3 -28.61 27.84 3.83
N ARG A 4 -27.89 27.15 2.93
CA ARG A 4 -27.04 27.71 1.84
C ARG A 4 -26.54 26.54 0.96
N LYS A 5 -27.41 25.58 0.60
CA LYS A 5 -28.25 25.69 -0.60
C LYS A 5 -27.49 26.38 -1.72
N ASN A 6 -26.93 25.56 -2.59
CA ASN A 6 -27.65 25.00 -3.74
C ASN A 6 -26.98 25.64 -4.94
N LEU A 7 -27.16 25.09 -6.13
CA LEU A 7 -26.55 25.56 -7.37
C LEU A 7 -25.10 25.07 -7.54
N PHE A 8 -24.68 24.43 -8.62
CA PHE A 8 -25.33 24.08 -9.89
C PHE A 8 -24.23 23.38 -10.72
N ARG A 9 -24.42 22.24 -11.40
CA ARG A 9 -25.63 21.49 -11.73
C ARG A 9 -25.19 20.31 -12.61
N GLY A 10 -25.74 19.13 -12.39
CA GLY A 10 -25.66 17.98 -13.32
C GLY A 10 -24.53 17.01 -12.96
N LEU A 11 -24.47 16.53 -11.72
CA LEU A 11 -25.12 15.30 -11.25
C LEU A 11 -24.52 14.05 -11.93
N MET A 12 -23.90 13.16 -11.17
CA MET A 12 -24.58 11.98 -10.58
C MET A 12 -24.58 10.78 -11.51
N GLU A 13 -24.80 9.62 -10.88
CA GLU A 13 -24.86 8.25 -11.43
C GLU A 13 -23.45 7.62 -11.39
N ASP A 14 -22.98 7.02 -10.30
CA ASP A 14 -23.68 6.03 -9.46
C ASP A 14 -23.53 6.30 -7.96
N ILE A 15 -24.61 6.80 -7.39
CA ILE A 15 -24.95 6.72 -5.97
C ILE A 15 -25.74 5.42 -5.82
N THR A 16 -25.35 4.54 -4.90
CA THR A 16 -26.26 3.46 -4.48
C THR A 16 -27.45 4.12 -3.80
N TYR A 17 -28.63 3.97 -4.38
CA TYR A 17 -29.83 4.64 -3.87
C TYR A 17 -29.99 4.35 -2.36
N GLY A 18 -29.94 5.40 -1.53
CA GLY A 18 -29.98 5.34 -0.05
C GLY A 18 -28.73 5.82 0.70
N ASP A 19 -27.57 5.98 0.05
CA ASP A 19 -26.31 6.40 0.69
C ASP A 19 -26.15 7.91 0.91
N THR A 20 -27.09 8.72 0.39
CA THR A 20 -27.12 10.18 0.61
C THR A 20 -28.19 10.59 1.62
N TRP A 21 -27.93 11.70 2.31
CA TRP A 21 -28.86 12.29 3.27
C TRP A 21 -30.24 12.58 2.67
N GLU A 22 -30.30 13.12 1.44
CA GLU A 22 -31.56 13.45 0.77
C GLU A 22 -32.35 12.20 0.34
N GLN A 23 -31.67 11.13 -0.08
CA GLN A 23 -32.33 9.86 -0.35
C GLN A 23 -32.82 9.22 0.95
N ALA A 24 -32.01 9.21 2.00
CA ALA A 24 -32.41 8.66 3.29
C ALA A 24 -33.63 9.40 3.89
N LYS A 25 -33.72 10.73 3.71
CA LYS A 25 -34.94 11.50 4.02
C LYS A 25 -36.15 11.04 3.22
N ARG A 26 -35.98 10.83 1.90
CA ARG A 26 -37.06 10.37 1.03
C ARG A 26 -37.55 8.98 1.45
N LEU A 27 -36.63 8.05 1.67
CA LEU A 27 -36.92 6.70 2.17
C LEU A 27 -37.65 6.77 3.52
N ARG A 28 -37.21 7.66 4.42
CA ARG A 28 -37.89 7.87 5.69
C ARG A 28 -39.31 8.41 5.53
N ASN A 29 -39.51 9.35 4.62
CA ASN A 29 -40.82 9.96 4.36
C ASN A 29 -41.82 8.93 3.82
N LEU A 30 -41.40 8.07 2.89
CA LEU A 30 -42.24 6.97 2.39
C LEU A 30 -42.62 5.99 3.51
N HIS A 31 -41.64 5.63 4.35
CA HIS A 31 -41.87 4.77 5.51
C HIS A 31 -42.84 5.41 6.53
N ASP A 32 -42.74 6.72 6.78
CA ASP A 32 -43.64 7.44 7.70
C ASP A 32 -45.07 7.63 7.12
N HIS A 33 -45.24 7.57 5.79
CA HIS A 33 -46.55 7.57 5.11
C HIS A 33 -47.19 6.18 4.97
N GLY A 34 -46.63 5.16 5.63
CA GLY A 34 -47.23 3.83 5.72
C GLY A 34 -46.94 2.91 4.55
N HIS A 35 -45.97 3.23 3.68
CA HIS A 35 -45.47 2.28 2.70
C HIS A 35 -44.71 1.14 3.42
N SER A 36 -44.91 -0.10 2.99
CA SER A 36 -44.16 -1.25 3.53
C SER A 36 -42.72 -1.25 3.01
N ASP A 37 -41.79 -1.82 3.78
CA ASP A 37 -40.38 -1.92 3.38
C ASP A 37 -40.21 -2.58 2.00
N ALA A 38 -41.01 -3.60 1.68
CA ALA A 38 -41.02 -4.25 0.37
C ALA A 38 -41.48 -3.31 -0.76
N ALA A 39 -42.51 -2.50 -0.53
CA ALA A 39 -43.01 -1.54 -1.52
C ALA A 39 -41.99 -0.42 -1.78
N ILE A 40 -41.31 0.06 -0.73
CA ILE A 40 -40.25 1.06 -0.85
C ILE A 40 -39.06 0.48 -1.63
N CYS A 41 -38.65 -0.75 -1.32
CA CYS A 41 -37.55 -1.42 -2.03
C CYS A 41 -37.85 -1.60 -3.52
N GLU A 42 -39.08 -1.96 -3.87
CA GLU A 42 -39.53 -2.13 -5.26
C GLU A 42 -39.61 -0.79 -6.01
N GLU A 43 -40.19 0.24 -5.39
CA GLU A 43 -40.34 1.57 -5.96
C GLU A 43 -38.98 2.25 -6.17
N GLU A 44 -38.08 2.11 -5.21
CA GLU A 44 -36.80 2.80 -5.16
C GLU A 44 -35.63 1.95 -5.70
N LYS A 45 -35.90 0.70 -6.09
CA LYS A 45 -34.92 -0.27 -6.62
C LYS A 45 -33.70 -0.47 -5.71
N ILE A 46 -33.97 -0.67 -4.42
CA ILE A 46 -32.94 -0.91 -3.40
C ILE A 46 -33.13 -2.22 -2.68
N SER A 47 -32.06 -2.78 -2.13
CA SER A 47 -32.15 -3.92 -1.24
C SER A 47 -32.77 -3.51 0.10
N GLU A 48 -33.46 -4.45 0.75
CA GLU A 48 -34.00 -4.27 2.10
C GLU A 48 -32.88 -3.91 3.11
N GLU A 49 -31.68 -4.47 2.92
CA GLU A 49 -30.52 -4.13 3.72
C GLU A 49 -30.09 -2.67 3.55
N ASN A 50 -30.03 -2.16 2.32
CA ASN A 50 -29.71 -0.75 2.05
C ASN A 50 -30.80 0.18 2.57
N LEU A 51 -32.08 -0.17 2.42
CA LEU A 51 -33.20 0.57 3.00
C LEU A 51 -33.03 0.67 4.53
N LEU A 52 -32.88 -0.46 5.22
CA LEU A 52 -32.73 -0.49 6.67
C LEU A 52 -31.49 0.27 7.13
N ARG A 53 -30.37 0.14 6.42
CA ARG A 53 -29.13 0.87 6.71
C ARG A 53 -29.32 2.38 6.56
N SER A 54 -29.96 2.82 5.49
CA SER A 54 -30.26 4.23 5.23
C SER A 54 -31.16 4.81 6.33
N LEU A 55 -32.20 4.08 6.73
CA LEU A 55 -33.10 4.47 7.81
C LEU A 55 -32.41 4.52 9.18
N ARG A 56 -31.46 3.61 9.44
CA ARG A 56 -30.63 3.59 10.64
C ARG A 56 -29.67 4.77 10.68
N ALA A 57 -28.93 5.02 9.60
CA ALA A 57 -28.03 6.16 9.47
C ALA A 57 -28.78 7.49 9.59
N PHE A 58 -29.96 7.56 9.00
CA PHE A 58 -30.87 8.69 9.15
C PHE A 58 -31.26 8.92 10.61
N SER A 59 -31.60 7.85 11.33
CA SER A 59 -31.99 7.96 12.74
C SER A 59 -30.84 8.36 13.66
N LEU A 60 -29.59 7.97 13.34
CA LEU A 60 -28.41 8.46 14.05
C LEU A 60 -28.09 9.93 13.72
N ALA A 61 -28.28 10.33 12.46
CA ALA A 61 -28.16 11.71 12.03
C ALA A 61 -29.17 12.63 12.73
N VAL A 62 -30.41 12.17 12.91
CA VAL A 62 -31.44 12.90 13.69
C VAL A 62 -31.00 13.06 15.14
N GLN A 63 -30.44 12.01 15.77
CA GLN A 63 -29.92 12.14 17.14
C GLN A 63 -28.74 13.12 17.24
N TYR A 64 -27.87 13.17 16.23
CA TYR A 64 -26.83 14.18 16.17
C TYR A 64 -27.44 15.58 16.05
N GLN A 65 -28.46 15.76 15.21
CA GLN A 65 -29.18 17.03 15.05
C GLN A 65 -29.90 17.48 16.32
N ASP A 66 -30.34 16.54 17.15
CA ASP A 66 -30.99 16.81 18.44
C ASP A 66 -29.97 17.01 19.60
N SER A 67 -28.67 16.84 19.34
CA SER A 67 -27.60 17.02 20.34
C SER A 67 -27.17 18.48 20.53
N GLU A 68 -26.28 18.73 21.49
CA GLU A 68 -25.67 20.06 21.70
C GLU A 68 -24.84 20.55 20.49
N TYR A 69 -24.51 19.66 19.57
CA TYR A 69 -23.72 19.94 18.35
C TYR A 69 -24.54 19.89 17.06
N GLY A 70 -25.85 19.69 17.16
CA GLY A 70 -26.71 19.46 16.01
C GLY A 70 -26.73 20.60 14.99
N ASP A 71 -26.37 21.81 15.40
CA ASP A 71 -26.24 22.97 14.53
C ASP A 71 -25.07 22.85 13.52
N GLN A 72 -24.09 21.99 13.80
CA GLN A 72 -22.91 21.69 12.98
C GLN A 72 -23.13 20.53 11.99
N PHE A 73 -24.31 19.91 11.93
CA PHE A 73 -24.57 18.79 11.02
C PHE A 73 -24.40 19.18 9.55
N THR A 74 -23.68 18.36 8.79
CA THR A 74 -23.53 18.44 7.34
C THR A 74 -23.79 17.07 6.70
N GLU A 75 -24.01 17.03 5.38
CA GLU A 75 -24.19 15.76 4.65
C GLU A 75 -22.97 14.83 4.76
N GLU A 76 -21.78 15.38 4.98
CA GLU A 76 -20.55 14.58 5.21
C GLU A 76 -20.64 13.74 6.50
N HIS A 77 -21.36 14.23 7.52
CA HIS A 77 -21.61 13.45 8.75
C HIS A 77 -22.49 12.24 8.47
N PHE A 78 -23.44 12.36 7.53
CA PHE A 78 -24.29 11.25 7.14
C PHE A 78 -23.48 10.09 6.57
N VAL A 79 -22.44 10.37 5.78
CA VAL A 79 -21.52 9.35 5.25
C VAL A 79 -20.84 8.59 6.39
N ILE A 80 -20.39 9.29 7.44
CA ILE A 80 -19.78 8.68 8.61
C ILE A 80 -20.77 7.77 9.35
N PHE A 81 -22.02 8.23 9.54
CA PHE A 81 -23.07 7.42 10.16
C PHE A 81 -23.47 6.21 9.32
N TYR A 82 -23.53 6.39 8.01
CA TYR A 82 -23.81 5.33 7.06
C TYR A 82 -22.73 4.24 7.10
N GLU A 83 -21.46 4.62 7.05
CA GLU A 83 -20.33 3.67 7.13
C GLU A 83 -20.21 3.00 8.50
N LEU A 84 -20.46 3.73 9.59
CA LEU A 84 -20.53 3.19 10.96
C LEU A 84 -21.55 2.04 11.08
N LEU A 85 -22.68 2.14 10.38
CA LEU A 85 -23.77 1.18 10.42
C LEU A 85 -23.69 0.12 9.31
N LYS A 86 -22.84 0.33 8.30
CA LYS A 86 -22.54 -0.61 7.22
C LYS A 86 -21.56 -1.69 7.63
N SER A 87 -20.44 -1.31 8.24
CA SER A 87 -19.32 -2.22 8.45
C SER A 87 -19.40 -2.99 9.78
N SER A 88 -19.08 -4.28 9.74
CA SER A 88 -18.91 -5.12 10.94
C SER A 88 -17.68 -4.72 11.75
N VAL A 89 -16.69 -4.07 11.12
CA VAL A 89 -15.47 -3.55 11.76
C VAL A 89 -15.79 -2.55 12.88
N PHE A 90 -16.88 -1.78 12.73
CA PHE A 90 -17.31 -0.78 13.71
C PHE A 90 -18.35 -1.29 14.72
N LYS A 91 -18.57 -2.61 14.78
CA LYS A 91 -19.36 -3.25 15.85
C LYS A 91 -18.99 -2.76 17.26
N PRO A 92 -17.71 -2.58 17.62
CA PRO A 92 -17.33 -2.08 18.96
C PRO A 92 -17.86 -0.66 19.23
N ILE A 93 -17.90 0.21 18.22
CA ILE A 93 -18.44 1.57 18.36
C ILE A 93 -19.97 1.51 18.49
N ARG A 94 -20.64 0.65 17.72
CA ARG A 94 -22.10 0.45 17.84
C ARG A 94 -22.49 -0.07 19.22
N GLU A 95 -21.73 -1.03 19.76
CA GLU A 95 -21.92 -1.53 21.13
C GLU A 95 -21.66 -0.43 22.17
N TRP A 96 -20.62 0.38 21.99
CA TRP A 96 -20.31 1.51 22.86
C TRP A 96 -21.40 2.59 22.85
N LEU A 97 -21.97 2.90 21.69
CA LEU A 97 -23.14 3.78 21.55
C LEU A 97 -24.43 3.17 22.12
N GLY A 98 -24.44 1.87 22.43
CA GLY A 98 -25.66 1.14 22.79
C GLY A 98 -26.66 1.15 21.63
N TRP A 99 -26.19 0.97 20.39
CA TRP A 99 -27.03 0.97 19.20
C TRP A 99 -28.09 -0.14 19.27
N HIS A 100 -29.36 0.23 19.19
CA HIS A 100 -30.49 -0.69 19.21
C HIS A 100 -31.11 -0.81 17.82
N GLU A 101 -31.00 -1.99 17.20
CA GLU A 101 -31.36 -2.19 15.79
C GLU A 101 -32.85 -1.93 15.50
N GLU A 102 -33.76 -2.38 16.37
CA GLU A 102 -35.22 -2.19 16.19
C GLU A 102 -35.66 -0.74 16.44
N LYS A 103 -35.09 -0.07 17.46
CA LYS A 103 -35.39 1.33 17.78
C LYS A 103 -34.63 2.31 16.86
N ARG A 104 -33.66 1.81 16.08
CA ARG A 104 -32.75 2.59 15.21
C ARG A 104 -32.10 3.75 15.98
N GLN A 105 -31.69 3.51 17.22
CA GLN A 105 -31.27 4.55 18.15
C GLN A 105 -30.02 4.18 18.94
N ALA A 106 -29.14 5.15 19.21
CA ALA A 106 -28.08 5.01 20.19
C ALA A 106 -28.69 5.22 21.58
N THR A 107 -28.77 4.15 22.38
CA THR A 107 -29.44 4.21 23.68
C THR A 107 -28.55 4.76 24.80
N ASN A 108 -27.23 4.74 24.61
CA ASN A 108 -26.29 5.34 25.54
C ASN A 108 -26.06 6.82 25.20
N LYS A 109 -26.83 7.70 25.85
CA LYS A 109 -26.80 9.15 25.61
C LYS A 109 -25.43 9.77 25.88
N ASP A 110 -24.74 9.36 26.94
CA ASP A 110 -23.44 9.92 27.30
C ASP A 110 -22.38 9.60 26.25
N ASN A 111 -22.37 8.37 25.74
CA ASN A 111 -21.43 7.97 24.67
C ASN A 111 -21.81 8.57 23.32
N ALA A 112 -23.10 8.73 23.04
CA ALA A 112 -23.57 9.45 21.85
C ALA A 112 -23.11 10.90 21.87
N GLU A 113 -23.25 11.62 23.00
CA GLU A 113 -22.74 12.98 23.14
C GLU A 113 -21.23 13.07 23.00
N ILE A 114 -20.47 12.11 23.54
CA ILE A 114 -19.03 12.04 23.29
C ILE A 114 -18.75 11.84 21.80
N PHE A 115 -19.40 10.89 21.15
CA PHE A 115 -19.21 10.64 19.73
C PHE A 115 -19.54 11.86 18.86
N PHE A 116 -20.64 12.55 19.16
CA PHE A 116 -21.05 13.76 18.48
C PHE A 116 -20.09 14.91 18.73
N SER A 117 -19.55 15.04 19.95
CA SER A 117 -18.50 16.01 20.24
C SER A 117 -17.26 15.80 19.38
N LEU A 118 -16.89 14.54 19.09
CA LEU A 118 -15.71 14.23 18.26
C LEU A 118 -15.91 14.53 16.78
N LEU A 119 -17.16 14.61 16.31
CA LEU A 119 -17.52 15.05 14.97
C LEU A 119 -17.61 16.59 14.88
N SER A 120 -17.46 17.28 16.02
CA SER A 120 -17.81 18.68 16.17
C SER A 120 -16.64 19.53 16.63
N ARG A 121 -16.74 20.83 16.33
CA ARG A 121 -15.89 21.84 16.95
C ARG A 121 -16.41 22.13 18.37
N THR A 122 -15.57 22.00 19.38
CA THR A 122 -15.95 22.19 20.79
C THR A 122 -15.05 23.21 21.49
N PRO A 123 -15.52 23.95 22.50
CA PRO A 123 -14.68 24.87 23.25
C PRO A 123 -13.55 24.13 23.98
N ASN A 124 -12.32 24.64 23.91
CA ASN A 124 -11.21 24.06 24.63
C ASN A 124 -11.30 24.43 26.12
N LEU A 125 -11.66 23.46 26.96
CA LEU A 125 -11.81 23.63 28.40
C LEU A 125 -10.50 24.01 29.11
N THR A 126 -9.34 23.75 28.49
CA THR A 126 -8.02 24.05 29.07
C THR A 126 -7.49 25.43 28.66
N LYS A 127 -8.04 26.04 27.62
CA LYS A 127 -7.58 27.31 27.06
C LYS A 127 -8.74 28.18 26.61
N ALA A 128 -9.10 29.15 27.44
CA ALA A 128 -10.20 30.07 27.18
C ALA A 128 -10.04 30.79 25.83
N GLY A 129 -11.04 30.68 24.97
CA GLY A 129 -11.05 31.28 23.62
C GLY A 129 -10.50 30.39 22.51
N GLU A 130 -9.88 29.24 22.83
CA GLU A 130 -9.51 28.23 21.83
C GLU A 130 -10.65 27.21 21.65
N TYR A 131 -10.70 26.60 20.46
CA TYR A 131 -11.65 25.53 20.14
C TYR A 131 -10.89 24.31 19.64
N LEU A 132 -11.33 23.14 20.07
CA LEU A 132 -10.91 21.86 19.53
C LEU A 132 -11.59 21.64 18.18
N GLN A 133 -10.84 21.19 17.19
CA GLN A 133 -11.38 20.80 15.89
C GLN A 133 -12.06 19.42 15.99
N PRO A 134 -12.96 19.06 15.06
CA PRO A 134 -13.48 17.69 14.97
C PRO A 134 -12.32 16.70 14.91
N ALA A 135 -12.38 15.69 15.77
CA ALA A 135 -11.43 14.58 15.76
C ALA A 135 -11.78 13.59 14.62
N ILE A 136 -13.05 13.45 14.30
CA ILE A 136 -13.58 12.55 13.27
C ILE A 136 -14.11 13.43 12.14
N THR A 137 -13.45 13.40 11.00
CA THR A 137 -13.86 14.15 9.79
C THR A 137 -14.12 13.24 8.60
N GLN A 138 -13.63 12.00 8.66
CA GLN A 138 -13.76 10.97 7.64
C GLN A 138 -14.10 9.63 8.31
N TRP A 139 -14.65 8.68 7.54
CA TRP A 139 -15.11 7.40 8.09
C TRP A 139 -13.95 6.51 8.61
N ASP A 140 -12.76 6.62 8.03
CA ASP A 140 -11.56 5.86 8.41
C ASP A 140 -11.06 6.22 9.83
N ASN A 141 -11.36 7.43 10.30
CA ASN A 141 -11.08 7.87 11.67
C ASN A 141 -11.82 7.01 12.73
N LEU A 142 -12.91 6.33 12.34
CA LEU A 142 -13.62 5.38 13.20
C LEU A 142 -12.76 4.15 13.55
N ILE A 143 -11.75 3.81 12.74
CA ILE A 143 -10.85 2.68 13.01
C ILE A 143 -10.04 2.95 14.29
N GLY A 144 -9.42 4.14 14.39
CA GLY A 144 -8.69 4.56 15.58
C GLY A 144 -9.59 4.69 16.80
N LEU A 145 -10.81 5.21 16.61
CA LEU A 145 -11.80 5.31 17.69
C LEU A 145 -12.15 3.94 18.30
N SER A 146 -12.27 2.89 17.48
CA SER A 146 -12.61 1.53 17.93
C SER A 146 -11.63 0.97 18.97
N ALA A 147 -10.34 1.30 18.85
CA ALA A 147 -9.33 0.95 19.86
C ALA A 147 -9.39 1.88 21.08
N ILE A 148 -9.61 3.18 20.87
CA ILE A 148 -9.65 4.19 21.93
C ILE A 148 -10.80 3.95 22.91
N ILE A 149 -12.00 3.64 22.42
CA ILE A 149 -13.20 3.44 23.27
C ILE A 149 -13.05 2.27 24.25
N ARG A 150 -12.14 1.32 23.97
CA ARG A 150 -11.84 0.17 24.84
C ARG A 150 -10.89 0.52 25.97
N ASN A 151 -10.22 1.68 25.91
CA ASN A 151 -9.30 2.16 26.93
C ASN A 151 -9.79 3.47 27.55
N LYS A 152 -10.16 3.42 28.84
CA LYS A 152 -10.71 4.57 29.57
C LYS A 152 -9.77 5.78 29.65
N ALA A 153 -8.45 5.56 29.71
CA ALA A 153 -7.46 6.64 29.73
C ALA A 153 -7.29 7.29 28.34
N ALA A 154 -7.27 6.47 27.28
CA ALA A 154 -7.25 6.92 25.89
C ALA A 154 -8.50 7.75 25.55
N LEU A 155 -9.68 7.26 25.93
CA LEU A 155 -10.93 7.98 25.74
C LEU A 155 -10.97 9.29 26.53
N GLY A 156 -10.43 9.32 27.75
CA GLY A 156 -10.30 10.55 28.54
C GLY A 156 -9.38 11.59 27.88
N LEU A 157 -8.27 11.13 27.30
CA LEU A 157 -7.36 11.99 26.55
C LEU A 157 -8.05 12.54 25.30
N LEU A 158 -8.68 11.67 24.50
CA LEU A 158 -9.40 12.05 23.29
C LEU A 158 -10.46 13.12 23.56
N ARG A 159 -11.24 12.97 24.65
CA ARG A 159 -12.26 13.95 25.07
C ARG A 159 -11.69 15.32 25.40
N THR A 160 -10.44 15.39 25.84
CA THR A 160 -9.83 16.65 26.27
C THR A 160 -9.07 17.34 25.13
N THR A 161 -8.54 16.56 24.18
CA THR A 161 -7.64 17.08 23.14
C THR A 161 -8.23 17.04 21.73
N HIS A 162 -9.27 16.24 21.49
CA HIS A 162 -9.75 15.86 20.16
C HIS A 162 -8.63 15.34 19.24
N ASP A 163 -7.60 14.73 19.84
CA ASP A 163 -6.45 14.19 19.12
C ASP A 163 -6.53 12.66 19.11
N LEU A 164 -7.09 12.12 18.01
CA LEU A 164 -7.19 10.68 17.80
C LEU A 164 -5.82 10.00 17.83
N HIS A 165 -4.79 10.63 17.28
CA HIS A 165 -3.46 10.03 17.20
C HIS A 165 -2.87 9.84 18.59
N ASN A 166 -2.84 10.89 19.42
CA ASN A 166 -2.27 10.81 20.77
C ASN A 166 -3.10 9.92 21.71
N ALA A 167 -4.43 9.92 21.56
CA ALA A 167 -5.31 9.02 22.30
C ALA A 167 -5.10 7.55 21.90
N TYR A 168 -5.06 7.26 20.61
CA TYR A 168 -4.78 5.92 20.09
C TYR A 168 -3.43 5.42 20.61
N ALA A 169 -2.42 6.28 20.57
CA ALA A 169 -1.06 5.94 20.92
C ALA A 169 -0.84 5.60 22.42
N ILE A 170 -1.88 5.67 23.27
CA ILE A 170 -1.83 5.20 24.66
C ILE A 170 -2.74 3.99 24.92
N THR A 171 -3.48 3.51 23.93
CA THR A 171 -4.19 2.22 24.01
C THR A 171 -3.19 1.05 23.99
N PRO A 172 -3.56 -0.17 24.41
CA PRO A 172 -2.69 -1.33 24.27
C PRO A 172 -2.25 -1.57 22.82
N GLU A 173 -3.13 -1.30 21.85
CA GLU A 173 -2.85 -1.38 20.41
C GLU A 173 -1.81 -0.33 19.99
N GLY A 174 -2.04 0.95 20.32
CA GLY A 174 -1.06 2.01 20.02
C GLY A 174 0.22 1.91 20.86
N GLN A 175 0.18 1.27 22.03
CA GLN A 175 1.36 0.94 22.84
C GLN A 175 2.07 -0.31 22.33
N ALA A 176 1.38 -1.27 21.73
CA ALA A 176 2.02 -2.38 21.00
C ALA A 176 2.74 -1.82 19.77
N ASP A 177 2.10 -0.92 19.02
CA ASP A 177 2.71 -0.17 17.92
C ASP A 177 3.90 0.70 18.38
N LYS A 178 3.86 1.24 19.62
CA LYS A 178 4.98 1.99 20.23
C LYS A 178 6.06 1.12 20.88
N LYS A 179 5.71 -0.05 21.44
CA LYS A 179 6.65 -1.03 22.01
C LYS A 179 7.44 -1.72 20.91
N ILE A 180 6.84 -1.86 19.73
CA ILE A 180 7.56 -2.15 18.49
C ILE A 180 8.60 -1.04 18.24
N LYS A 181 8.29 0.24 18.53
CA LYS A 181 9.19 1.38 18.22
C LYS A 181 10.18 1.87 19.30
N LYS A 182 10.16 1.44 20.59
CA LYS A 182 11.13 1.92 21.63
C LYS A 182 11.34 0.98 22.86
N ALA A 183 12.52 0.40 23.01
CA ALA A 183 13.22 0.20 24.30
C ALA A 183 14.40 1.21 24.34
N GLU A 184 14.83 1.88 25.43
CA GLU A 184 15.03 1.49 26.83
C GLU A 184 14.96 2.72 27.80
N ILE A 185 14.89 2.46 29.12
CA ILE A 185 14.78 3.42 30.24
C ILE A 185 16.08 3.39 31.06
N ILE A 186 16.70 4.54 31.41
CA ILE A 186 17.85 4.57 32.33
C ILE A 186 17.43 5.16 33.69
N GLN A 187 17.74 4.43 34.76
CA GLN A 187 17.50 4.80 36.15
C GLN A 187 18.72 5.51 36.76
N LYS A 188 18.52 6.68 37.39
CA LYS A 188 19.52 7.31 38.28
C LYS A 188 18.88 7.58 39.64
N GLY A 189 19.23 6.76 40.63
CA GLY A 189 18.64 6.82 41.97
C GLY A 189 17.17 6.37 41.99
N ASN A 190 16.37 6.95 42.89
CA ASN A 190 14.93 6.64 43.03
C ASN A 190 14.03 7.44 42.06
N THR A 191 14.55 7.94 40.93
CA THR A 191 13.77 8.76 39.98
C THR A 191 14.16 8.47 38.52
N LEU A 192 13.15 8.39 37.65
CA LEU A 192 13.24 8.10 36.21
C LEU A 192 13.18 9.41 35.40
N PHE A 193 14.05 9.60 34.41
CA PHE A 193 14.10 10.79 33.56
C PHE A 193 13.81 10.44 32.08
N LEU A 194 13.00 11.27 31.40
CA LEU A 194 12.79 11.25 29.94
C LEU A 194 13.39 12.52 29.35
N GLN A 195 14.37 12.42 28.44
CA GLN A 195 14.93 13.58 27.73
C GLN A 195 14.78 13.42 26.21
N ARG A 196 14.05 14.34 25.57
CA ARG A 196 14.11 14.63 24.13
C ARG A 196 15.09 15.78 23.92
N LYS A 197 15.92 15.74 22.87
CA LYS A 197 16.50 16.98 22.30
C LYS A 197 15.62 17.44 21.15
N THR A 198 15.05 18.62 21.32
CA THR A 198 14.36 19.43 20.31
C THR A 198 15.34 20.40 19.66
N ASP A 199 15.05 20.79 18.42
CA ASP A 199 14.91 22.18 17.92
C ASP A 199 14.55 22.09 16.42
N SER A 200 13.86 23.02 15.75
CA SER A 200 12.71 23.88 16.02
C SER A 200 12.22 24.43 14.66
N ASN A 201 10.92 24.76 14.56
CA ASN A 201 10.19 25.52 13.51
C ASN A 201 9.32 24.77 12.48
N VAL A 202 8.08 25.25 12.43
CA VAL A 202 6.87 24.73 11.77
C VAL A 202 6.88 24.97 10.25
N LYS A 203 6.58 23.93 9.46
CA LYS A 203 5.76 23.99 8.23
C LYS A 203 5.35 22.59 7.72
N LYS A 204 4.01 22.42 7.61
CA LYS A 204 3.21 21.64 6.63
C LYS A 204 3.39 20.12 6.50
N GLN A 205 2.23 19.45 6.58
CA GLN A 205 1.84 18.16 5.98
C GLN A 205 2.77 16.97 6.26
N GLU A 206 2.35 16.05 7.13
CA GLU A 206 2.91 14.70 7.13
C GLU A 206 2.50 14.00 5.84
N VAL A 207 3.40 14.05 4.85
CA VAL A 207 3.51 13.09 3.75
C VAL A 207 4.59 12.05 4.12
N PRO A 208 4.61 10.87 3.49
CA PRO A 208 4.62 9.56 4.11
C PRO A 208 5.96 9.24 4.78
N SER A 209 5.95 8.39 5.81
CA SER A 209 7.18 7.84 6.38
C SER A 209 8.00 7.15 5.30
N THR A 210 9.13 7.75 4.97
CA THR A 210 10.10 7.30 3.97
C THR A 210 10.53 5.85 4.22
N THR A 211 10.43 4.99 3.20
CA THR A 211 10.70 3.55 3.26
C THR A 211 12.17 3.23 2.95
N ILE A 212 12.61 3.73 1.79
CA ILE A 212 13.97 3.58 1.31
C ILE A 212 14.56 4.98 1.22
N ASN A 213 15.60 5.21 2.01
CA ASN A 213 16.26 6.51 2.11
C ASN A 213 17.04 6.79 0.84
N LEU A 214 17.72 5.78 0.29
CA LEU A 214 18.56 5.91 -0.89
C LEU A 214 18.55 4.62 -1.72
N ILE A 215 18.30 4.74 -3.02
CA ILE A 215 18.71 3.76 -4.03
C ILE A 215 19.57 4.48 -5.05
N ARG A 216 20.78 3.98 -5.26
CA ARG A 216 21.65 4.45 -6.33
C ARG A 216 22.09 3.30 -7.20
N LEU A 217 21.64 3.33 -8.46
CA LEU A 217 21.95 2.33 -9.47
C LEU A 217 22.86 2.93 -10.54
N GLN A 218 23.94 2.23 -10.89
CA GLN A 218 24.90 2.68 -11.90
C GLN A 218 25.33 1.55 -12.81
N GLY A 219 25.56 1.86 -14.08
CA GLY A 219 26.16 0.93 -15.04
C GLY A 219 25.23 -0.16 -15.59
N TYR A 220 23.91 -0.01 -15.46
CA TYR A 220 22.93 -1.01 -15.90
C TYR A 220 22.09 -0.52 -17.08
N LYS A 221 22.19 -1.15 -18.26
CA LYS A 221 21.42 -0.80 -19.48
C LYS A 221 21.45 0.72 -19.80
N SER A 222 20.34 1.45 -19.70
CA SER A 222 20.33 2.91 -19.89
C SER A 222 20.62 3.72 -18.62
N ILE A 223 20.76 3.06 -17.47
CA ILE A 223 21.04 3.69 -16.18
C ILE A 223 22.55 3.85 -16.04
N ALA A 224 23.05 5.02 -16.43
CA ALA A 224 24.45 5.38 -16.26
C ALA A 224 24.74 5.68 -14.78
N ASN A 225 23.96 6.56 -14.16
CA ASN A 225 23.97 6.84 -12.72
C ASN A 225 22.64 7.50 -12.36
N THR A 226 21.87 6.82 -11.53
CA THR A 226 20.55 7.24 -11.12
C THR A 226 20.44 7.11 -9.62
N THR A 227 19.84 8.10 -8.99
CA THR A 227 19.60 8.14 -7.54
C THR A 227 18.13 8.39 -7.27
N LEU A 228 17.53 7.58 -6.40
CA LEU A 228 16.23 7.81 -5.79
C LEU A 228 16.47 8.06 -4.31
N GLU A 229 15.99 9.19 -3.83
CA GLU A 229 16.10 9.58 -2.43
C GLU A 229 14.72 9.76 -1.84
N GLY A 230 14.47 9.03 -0.77
CA GLY A 230 13.27 9.10 0.01
C GLY A 230 12.02 8.66 -0.72
N THR A 231 11.94 7.38 -1.09
CA THR A 231 10.74 6.82 -1.72
C THR A 231 9.71 6.44 -0.66
N SER A 232 8.44 6.68 -0.97
CA SER A 232 7.30 6.20 -0.20
C SER A 232 7.09 4.69 -0.35
N SER A 233 6.40 4.06 0.61
CA SER A 233 6.09 2.62 0.58
C SER A 233 5.41 2.22 -0.72
N PHE A 234 4.49 3.05 -1.20
CA PHE A 234 3.91 2.94 -2.54
C PHE A 234 4.51 3.99 -3.45
N SER A 235 5.03 3.62 -4.62
CA SER A 235 5.61 4.56 -5.59
C SER A 235 5.21 4.23 -7.02
N VAL A 236 4.93 5.26 -7.82
CA VAL A 236 4.53 5.16 -9.23
C VAL A 236 5.61 5.76 -10.11
N PHE A 237 6.14 4.97 -11.04
CA PHE A 237 7.18 5.34 -12.00
C PHE A 237 6.57 5.54 -13.38
N ALA A 238 6.35 6.80 -13.74
CA ALA A 238 5.69 7.20 -14.98
C ALA A 238 6.70 7.75 -16.00
N GLY A 239 6.52 7.42 -17.28
CA GLY A 239 7.41 7.86 -18.36
C GLY A 239 7.01 7.31 -19.71
N SER A 240 7.51 7.88 -20.80
CA SER A 240 7.33 7.34 -22.16
C SER A 240 7.93 5.95 -22.35
N ASN A 241 7.57 5.31 -23.47
CA ASN A 241 8.19 4.07 -23.90
C ASN A 241 9.68 4.29 -24.20
N GLY A 242 10.54 3.40 -23.67
CA GLY A 242 11.99 3.51 -23.82
C GLY A 242 12.70 4.49 -22.86
N SER A 243 11.96 5.17 -21.97
CA SER A 243 12.54 6.08 -20.95
C SER A 243 13.46 5.37 -19.95
N GLY A 244 13.22 4.08 -19.71
CA GLY A 244 14.03 3.24 -18.83
C GLY A 244 13.30 2.70 -17.61
N LYS A 245 11.96 2.76 -17.57
CA LYS A 245 11.13 2.18 -16.49
C LYS A 245 11.49 0.71 -16.21
N SER A 246 11.46 -0.13 -17.24
CA SER A 246 11.84 -1.55 -17.11
C SER A 246 13.31 -1.74 -16.73
N ASN A 247 14.20 -0.86 -17.17
CA ASN A 247 15.62 -0.93 -16.82
C ASN A 247 15.86 -0.65 -15.33
N LEU A 248 15.05 0.21 -14.70
CA LEU A 248 15.11 0.50 -13.28
C LEU A 248 14.75 -0.74 -12.46
N VAL A 249 13.59 -1.31 -12.74
CA VAL A 249 13.06 -2.44 -11.97
C VAL A 249 13.82 -3.74 -12.24
N ASP A 250 14.27 -3.95 -13.48
CA ASP A 250 15.18 -5.06 -13.82
C ASP A 250 16.53 -4.92 -13.11
N GLY A 251 17.04 -3.70 -12.95
CA GLY A 251 18.30 -3.45 -12.24
C GLY A 251 18.21 -3.87 -10.77
N LEU A 252 17.10 -3.54 -10.10
CA LEU A 252 16.85 -3.97 -8.72
C LEU A 252 16.67 -5.49 -8.60
N ALA A 253 15.88 -6.08 -9.49
CA ALA A 253 15.72 -7.53 -9.55
C ALA A 253 17.05 -8.25 -9.82
N PHE A 254 17.89 -7.71 -10.71
CA PHE A 254 19.22 -8.23 -11.01
C PHE A 254 20.09 -8.30 -9.76
N PHE A 255 20.15 -7.23 -8.96
CA PHE A 255 20.92 -7.25 -7.72
C PHE A 255 20.34 -8.21 -6.67
N GLY A 256 19.01 -8.35 -6.60
CA GLY A 256 18.39 -9.39 -5.78
C GLY A 256 18.82 -10.80 -6.19
N THR A 257 18.89 -11.09 -7.50
CA THR A 257 19.40 -12.36 -8.03
C THR A 257 20.90 -12.53 -7.78
N VAL A 258 21.70 -11.46 -7.86
CA VAL A 258 23.14 -11.50 -7.53
C VAL A 258 23.35 -11.90 -6.07
N VAL A 259 22.58 -11.32 -5.15
CA VAL A 259 22.65 -11.67 -3.72
C VAL A 259 22.20 -13.11 -3.49
N ALA A 260 21.16 -13.59 -4.18
CA ALA A 260 20.62 -14.93 -3.98
C ALA A 260 21.47 -16.05 -4.62
N GLN A 261 22.02 -15.83 -5.82
CA GLN A 261 22.58 -16.89 -6.69
C GLN A 261 23.99 -16.58 -7.22
N GLY A 262 24.54 -15.41 -6.90
CA GLY A 262 25.81 -14.93 -7.41
C GLY A 262 25.72 -14.23 -8.77
N ALA A 263 26.69 -13.37 -9.02
CA ALA A 263 26.77 -12.52 -10.20
C ALA A 263 26.80 -13.30 -11.51
N LYS A 264 27.55 -14.40 -11.56
CA LYS A 264 27.66 -15.23 -12.78
C LYS A 264 26.32 -15.80 -13.23
N GLN A 265 25.53 -16.30 -12.28
CA GLN A 265 24.22 -16.87 -12.56
C GLN A 265 23.20 -15.77 -12.90
N ALA A 266 23.22 -14.66 -12.16
CA ALA A 266 22.37 -13.50 -12.45
C ALA A 266 22.62 -12.94 -13.86
N ILE A 267 23.88 -12.76 -14.27
CA ILE A 267 24.23 -12.29 -15.61
C ILE A 267 23.65 -13.22 -16.69
N ARG A 268 23.73 -14.54 -16.51
CA ARG A 268 23.15 -15.52 -17.45
C ARG A 268 21.63 -15.41 -17.53
N GLN A 269 20.94 -15.33 -16.39
CA GLN A 269 19.48 -15.24 -16.35
C GLN A 269 18.95 -13.95 -16.98
N PHE A 270 19.70 -12.85 -16.86
CA PHE A 270 19.37 -11.55 -17.46
C PHE A 270 19.90 -11.39 -18.89
N GLY A 271 20.26 -12.49 -19.57
CA GLY A 271 20.58 -12.49 -21.00
C GLY A 271 22.05 -12.22 -21.36
N GLY A 272 22.95 -12.20 -20.37
CA GLY A 272 24.39 -12.03 -20.54
C GLY A 272 24.85 -10.56 -20.58
N PHE A 273 26.17 -10.36 -20.63
CA PHE A 273 26.83 -9.04 -20.63
C PHE A 273 26.20 -8.04 -21.61
N ASN A 274 25.96 -8.47 -22.85
CA ASN A 274 25.42 -7.62 -23.92
C ASN A 274 24.02 -7.08 -23.62
N GLN A 275 23.28 -7.69 -22.69
CA GLN A 275 21.92 -7.28 -22.31
C GLN A 275 21.85 -6.47 -21.02
N ILE A 276 22.92 -6.42 -20.22
CA ILE A 276 22.94 -5.75 -18.91
C ILE A 276 23.84 -4.53 -18.84
N HIS A 277 24.91 -4.47 -19.63
CA HIS A 277 25.90 -3.40 -19.50
C HIS A 277 25.35 -2.04 -19.91
N CYS A 278 25.90 -0.98 -19.33
CA CYS A 278 25.54 0.37 -19.75
C CYS A 278 26.23 0.78 -21.05
N PHE A 279 25.44 0.99 -22.11
CA PHE A 279 25.91 1.39 -23.44
C PHE A 279 26.53 2.79 -23.49
N LYS A 280 26.34 3.62 -22.45
CA LYS A 280 26.98 4.95 -22.34
C LYS A 280 28.37 4.86 -21.72
N PHE A 281 28.69 3.76 -21.05
CA PHE A 281 30.01 3.53 -20.50
C PHE A 281 30.92 2.89 -21.54
N LYS A 282 32.22 3.11 -21.40
CA LYS A 282 33.26 2.58 -22.30
C LYS A 282 34.34 1.88 -21.49
N LYS A 283 35.03 0.92 -22.13
CA LYS A 283 36.16 0.17 -21.55
C LYS A 283 35.76 -0.46 -20.21
N GLU A 284 36.64 -0.40 -19.21
CA GLU A 284 36.41 -0.97 -17.87
C GLU A 284 35.10 -0.51 -17.22
N LYS A 285 34.68 0.75 -17.41
CA LYS A 285 33.41 1.24 -16.85
C LYS A 285 32.19 0.51 -17.41
N ALA A 286 32.24 0.03 -18.66
CA ALA A 286 31.14 -0.74 -19.25
C ALA A 286 31.02 -2.13 -18.63
N ARG A 287 32.10 -2.63 -18.02
CA ARG A 287 32.18 -3.95 -17.37
C ARG A 287 31.82 -3.89 -15.89
N THR A 288 31.24 -2.78 -15.43
CA THR A 288 30.89 -2.56 -14.03
C THR A 288 29.44 -2.15 -13.86
N VAL A 289 28.81 -2.67 -12.81
CA VAL A 289 27.47 -2.26 -12.34
C VAL A 289 27.50 -2.17 -10.82
N SER A 290 26.77 -1.23 -10.23
CA SER A 290 26.70 -1.09 -8.77
C SER A 290 25.32 -0.68 -8.29
N LEU A 291 24.98 -1.15 -7.09
CA LEU A 291 23.85 -0.72 -6.28
C LEU A 291 24.35 -0.21 -4.93
N GLU A 292 23.83 0.92 -4.51
CA GLU A 292 23.89 1.42 -3.15
C GLU A 292 22.46 1.58 -2.64
N LEU A 293 22.18 1.01 -1.48
CA LEU A 293 20.86 0.95 -0.87
C LEU A 293 20.99 1.39 0.59
N GLU A 294 20.24 2.42 0.98
CA GLU A 294 20.01 2.77 2.38
C GLU A 294 18.51 2.59 2.68
N ILE A 295 18.19 1.70 3.61
CA ILE A 295 16.82 1.30 3.94
C ILE A 295 16.68 1.07 5.43
N GLN A 296 15.52 1.42 5.98
CA GLN A 296 15.17 1.09 7.35
C GLN A 296 14.37 -0.22 7.37
N LEU A 297 14.86 -1.21 8.12
CA LEU A 297 14.19 -2.51 8.32
C LEU A 297 14.29 -2.87 9.80
N ASP A 298 13.21 -3.36 10.42
CA ASP A 298 13.19 -3.75 11.84
C ASP A 298 13.81 -2.69 12.79
N ASP A 299 13.51 -1.42 12.53
CA ASP A 299 14.03 -0.24 13.24
C ASP A 299 15.55 0.05 13.15
N SER A 300 16.30 -0.74 12.37
CA SER A 300 17.71 -0.48 12.05
C SER A 300 17.87 0.11 10.66
N ILE A 301 18.85 1.00 10.50
CA ILE A 301 19.23 1.56 9.20
C ILE A 301 20.33 0.69 8.60
N PHE A 302 20.02 0.06 7.47
CA PHE A 302 20.96 -0.73 6.69
C PHE A 302 21.48 0.13 5.54
N HIS A 303 22.81 0.26 5.44
CA HIS A 303 23.46 0.84 4.27
C HIS A 303 24.33 -0.24 3.61
N TYR A 304 23.83 -0.74 2.48
CA TYR A 304 24.43 -1.81 1.70
C TYR A 304 24.92 -1.28 0.35
N THR A 305 26.17 -1.58 0.02
CA THR A 305 26.75 -1.29 -1.29
C THR A 305 27.26 -2.57 -1.91
N ILE A 306 26.96 -2.79 -3.19
CA ILE A 306 27.48 -3.91 -3.97
C ILE A 306 27.88 -3.42 -5.36
N LYS A 307 29.07 -3.82 -5.80
CA LYS A 307 29.62 -3.49 -7.10
C LYS A 307 30.21 -4.73 -7.73
N ILE A 308 29.83 -4.97 -8.98
CA ILE A 308 30.27 -6.12 -9.77
C ILE A 308 31.21 -5.61 -10.84
N TYR A 309 32.39 -6.20 -10.93
CA TYR A 309 33.38 -5.97 -11.97
C TYR A 309 33.43 -7.14 -12.94
N GLN A 310 34.01 -6.94 -14.13
CA GLN A 310 34.30 -7.99 -15.11
C GLN A 310 33.04 -8.76 -15.54
N LEU A 311 31.95 -8.03 -15.81
CA LEU A 311 30.67 -8.60 -16.25
C LEU A 311 30.77 -9.44 -17.55
N ASP A 312 31.80 -9.23 -18.36
CA ASP A 312 32.05 -9.92 -19.63
C ASP A 312 32.90 -11.20 -19.50
N THR A 313 33.53 -11.44 -18.35
CA THR A 313 34.39 -12.61 -18.12
C THR A 313 34.03 -13.34 -16.83
N GLU A 314 34.87 -13.31 -15.80
CA GLU A 314 34.61 -13.91 -14.48
C GLU A 314 34.27 -12.78 -13.50
N PRO A 315 32.99 -12.63 -13.10
CA PRO A 315 32.56 -11.49 -12.31
C PRO A 315 33.19 -11.48 -10.92
N GLN A 316 33.57 -10.29 -10.45
CA GLN A 316 34.11 -10.07 -9.11
C GLN A 316 33.22 -9.12 -8.31
N VAL A 317 32.82 -9.54 -7.11
CA VAL A 317 31.97 -8.77 -6.21
C VAL A 317 32.82 -8.01 -5.18
N GLU A 318 32.54 -6.72 -5.07
CA GLU A 318 32.99 -5.82 -3.99
C GLU A 318 31.74 -5.35 -3.26
N GLU A 319 31.69 -5.47 -1.94
CA GLU A 319 30.50 -5.09 -1.19
C GLU A 319 30.81 -4.69 0.25
N MET A 320 29.91 -3.90 0.82
CA MET A 320 29.99 -3.41 2.19
C MET A 320 28.59 -3.31 2.77
N LEU A 321 28.44 -3.73 4.03
CA LEU A 321 27.23 -3.52 4.82
C LEU A 321 27.59 -2.78 6.10
N THR A 322 26.86 -1.70 6.36
CA THR A 322 26.79 -1.10 7.70
C THR A 322 25.36 -1.18 8.24
N ILE A 323 25.23 -1.37 9.55
CA ILE A 323 23.94 -1.37 10.26
C ILE A 323 24.07 -0.36 11.38
N ASP A 324 23.20 0.66 11.38
CA ASP A 324 23.24 1.78 12.31
C ASP A 324 24.61 2.48 12.38
N GLY A 325 25.34 2.48 11.25
CA GLY A 325 26.67 3.06 11.09
C GLY A 325 27.84 2.14 11.46
N ASP A 326 27.58 1.00 12.12
CA ASP A 326 28.63 0.02 12.42
C ASP A 326 28.92 -0.84 11.19
N LEU A 327 30.19 -1.17 10.95
CA LEU A 327 30.59 -2.05 9.84
C LEU A 327 30.29 -3.51 10.18
N TRP A 328 29.51 -4.20 9.34
CA TRP A 328 29.12 -5.61 9.51
C TRP A 328 29.73 -6.52 8.45
N LEU A 329 29.84 -6.04 7.22
CA LEU A 329 30.41 -6.77 6.10
C LEU A 329 31.34 -5.85 5.32
N LYS A 330 32.51 -6.37 4.92
CA LYS A 330 33.36 -5.74 3.93
C LYS A 330 34.08 -6.80 3.11
N ARG A 331 34.02 -6.63 1.80
CA ARG A 331 34.76 -7.42 0.83
C ARG A 331 35.38 -6.49 -0.21
N ASP A 332 36.70 -6.48 -0.28
CA ASP A 332 37.41 -5.76 -1.34
C ASP A 332 37.51 -6.62 -2.60
N ARG A 333 37.51 -5.96 -3.76
CA ARG A 333 37.73 -6.64 -5.05
C ARG A 333 39.03 -7.45 -5.06
N GLY A 334 38.96 -8.67 -5.60
CA GLY A 334 40.12 -9.52 -5.87
C GLY A 334 40.79 -10.11 -4.62
N LYS A 335 40.18 -9.95 -3.44
CA LYS A 335 40.61 -10.59 -2.19
C LYS A 335 39.68 -11.75 -1.82
N GLY A 336 39.34 -12.63 -2.77
CA GLY A 336 38.26 -13.63 -2.69
C GLY A 336 38.15 -14.47 -1.41
N HIS A 337 39.18 -14.52 -0.59
CA HIS A 337 39.23 -15.30 0.66
C HIS A 337 39.12 -14.45 1.94
N ASP A 338 39.35 -13.13 1.86
CA ASP A 338 39.37 -12.21 3.00
C ASP A 338 38.03 -11.48 3.11
N ILE A 339 37.05 -12.11 3.75
CA ILE A 339 35.76 -11.49 4.05
C ILE A 339 35.79 -10.96 5.49
N GLY A 340 35.64 -9.65 5.64
CA GLY A 340 35.43 -9.05 6.96
C GLY A 340 33.98 -9.23 7.38
N ILE A 341 33.74 -9.97 8.47
CA ILE A 341 32.42 -10.05 9.11
C ILE A 341 32.59 -9.63 10.57
N TRP A 342 31.84 -8.62 10.99
CA TRP A 342 31.84 -8.12 12.35
C TRP A 342 30.49 -8.43 12.98
N ASN A 343 30.48 -9.19 14.07
CA ASN A 343 29.29 -9.42 14.89
C ASN A 343 29.45 -8.64 16.19
N THR A 344 28.37 -7.99 16.63
CA THR A 344 28.27 -7.18 17.86
C THR A 344 29.06 -7.81 19.02
N GLY A 345 30.21 -7.21 19.34
CA GLY A 345 31.02 -7.51 20.52
C GLY A 345 32.24 -8.45 20.34
N LYS A 346 32.41 -9.14 19.20
CA LYS A 346 33.60 -9.98 18.91
C LYS A 346 34.02 -9.90 17.44
N GLY A 347 34.26 -8.68 16.95
CA GLY A 347 34.71 -8.45 15.58
C GLY A 347 36.08 -9.07 15.30
N GLY A 348 36.20 -9.77 14.18
CA GLY A 348 37.47 -10.27 13.65
C GLY A 348 37.29 -10.68 12.19
N LEU A 349 38.32 -10.45 11.36
CA LEU A 349 38.36 -10.91 9.97
C LEU A 349 38.06 -12.42 9.93
N ARG A 350 37.00 -12.82 9.23
CA ARG A 350 36.64 -14.24 9.06
C ARG A 350 37.03 -14.64 7.65
N THR A 351 38.24 -15.16 7.51
CA THR A 351 38.65 -15.79 6.25
C THR A 351 37.72 -16.97 6.00
N VAL A 352 36.96 -16.92 4.90
CA VAL A 352 36.17 -18.05 4.42
C VAL A 352 36.99 -18.65 3.28
N PRO A 353 37.69 -19.78 3.53
CA PRO A 353 38.50 -20.41 2.50
C PRO A 353 37.64 -20.72 1.28
N ASP A 354 38.17 -20.49 0.09
CA ASP A 354 37.54 -20.85 -1.20
C ASP A 354 36.15 -20.23 -1.44
N TYR A 355 35.82 -19.09 -0.82
CA TYR A 355 34.59 -18.37 -1.15
C TYR A 355 34.67 -17.78 -2.58
N PRO A 356 33.71 -18.05 -3.49
CA PRO A 356 33.84 -17.61 -4.88
C PRO A 356 33.76 -16.08 -5.08
N ASP A 357 34.59 -15.54 -5.97
CA ASP A 357 34.66 -14.10 -6.35
C ASP A 357 33.35 -13.53 -6.89
N ASN A 358 32.53 -14.39 -7.49
CA ASN A 358 31.26 -14.05 -8.12
C ASN A 358 30.06 -14.17 -7.17
N MET A 359 30.21 -14.66 -5.93
CA MET A 359 29.10 -14.81 -4.96
C MET A 359 29.03 -13.60 -4.03
N SER A 360 27.84 -13.20 -3.58
CA SER A 360 27.71 -12.13 -2.58
C SER A 360 27.95 -12.67 -1.16
N ALA A 361 28.89 -12.08 -0.44
CA ALA A 361 29.15 -12.36 0.96
C ALA A 361 28.00 -11.99 1.89
N LEU A 362 27.01 -11.20 1.43
CA LEU A 362 25.74 -10.99 2.16
C LEU A 362 25.00 -12.32 2.41
N MET A 363 25.22 -13.34 1.58
CA MET A 363 24.70 -14.71 1.80
C MET A 363 25.16 -15.33 3.13
N LEU A 364 26.32 -14.92 3.66
CA LEU A 364 26.83 -15.38 4.96
C LEU A 364 26.07 -14.73 6.13
N LEU A 365 25.28 -13.69 5.84
CA LEU A 365 24.41 -12.94 6.74
C LEU A 365 22.94 -13.18 6.38
N SER A 366 22.59 -14.40 5.97
CA SER A 366 21.23 -14.76 5.52
C SER A 366 20.14 -14.60 6.57
N TYR A 367 20.52 -14.45 7.85
CA TYR A 367 19.62 -14.15 8.95
C TYR A 367 19.26 -12.66 9.08
N THR A 368 19.91 -11.78 8.30
CA THR A 368 19.67 -10.33 8.38
C THR A 368 18.46 -9.90 7.55
N PRO A 369 17.68 -8.91 7.99
CA PRO A 369 16.54 -8.38 7.25
C PRO A 369 16.89 -7.91 5.84
N ILE A 370 18.05 -7.27 5.67
CA ILE A 370 18.51 -6.78 4.37
C ILE A 370 18.75 -7.92 3.36
N TYR A 371 19.23 -9.09 3.80
CA TYR A 371 19.36 -10.24 2.92
C TYR A 371 17.99 -10.74 2.45
N THR A 372 17.04 -10.87 3.38
CA THR A 372 15.65 -11.26 3.08
C THR A 372 15.02 -10.27 2.11
N PHE A 373 15.16 -8.96 2.38
CA PHE A 373 14.66 -7.90 1.51
C PHE A 373 15.22 -8.01 0.08
N MET A 374 16.56 -8.07 -0.05
CA MET A 374 17.24 -8.11 -1.34
C MET A 374 16.85 -9.35 -2.16
N THR A 375 16.83 -10.52 -1.52
CA THR A 375 16.48 -11.78 -2.20
C THR A 375 14.99 -11.92 -2.51
N ASN A 376 14.15 -11.11 -1.87
CA ASN A 376 12.71 -11.07 -2.06
C ASN A 376 12.22 -9.84 -2.85
N ILE A 377 13.04 -9.30 -3.74
CA ILE A 377 12.61 -8.34 -4.77
C ILE A 377 11.94 -9.14 -5.90
N ARG A 378 10.69 -8.82 -6.25
CA ARG A 378 9.95 -9.45 -7.35
C ARG A 378 9.37 -8.42 -8.29
N VAL A 379 9.52 -8.67 -9.59
CA VAL A 379 8.92 -7.88 -10.67
C VAL A 379 7.90 -8.76 -11.37
N PHE A 380 6.64 -8.35 -11.32
CA PHE A 380 5.53 -9.04 -11.94
C PHE A 380 5.18 -8.42 -13.29
N ARG A 381 5.11 -9.28 -14.31
CA ARG A 381 4.78 -8.98 -15.71
C ARG A 381 3.75 -9.99 -16.17
N PHE A 382 2.53 -9.87 -15.66
CA PHE A 382 1.52 -10.92 -15.85
C PHE A 382 1.18 -11.15 -17.31
N ASP A 383 0.98 -12.42 -17.65
CA ASP A 383 0.48 -12.89 -18.93
C ASP A 383 -0.90 -13.52 -18.69
N PRO A 384 -2.00 -12.78 -18.95
CA PRO A 384 -3.34 -13.25 -18.63
C PRO A 384 -3.73 -14.49 -19.44
N LEU A 385 -3.15 -14.70 -20.63
CA LEU A 385 -3.40 -15.91 -21.42
C LEU A 385 -2.75 -17.13 -20.76
N GLY A 386 -1.50 -17.00 -20.33
CA GLY A 386 -0.81 -18.04 -19.57
C GLY A 386 -1.49 -18.36 -18.24
N ALA A 387 -1.97 -17.33 -17.52
CA ALA A 387 -2.67 -17.47 -16.24
C ALA A 387 -4.06 -18.13 -16.34
N LYS A 388 -4.66 -18.20 -17.54
CA LYS A 388 -5.94 -18.90 -17.78
C LYS A 388 -5.77 -20.39 -18.00
N GLU A 389 -4.57 -20.85 -18.31
CA GLU A 389 -4.31 -22.27 -18.54
C GLU A 389 -4.33 -23.06 -17.23
N PRO A 390 -4.70 -24.35 -17.25
CA PRO A 390 -4.65 -25.19 -16.06
C PRO A 390 -3.22 -25.34 -15.54
N ASP A 391 -3.07 -25.22 -14.23
CA ASP A 391 -1.79 -25.45 -13.58
C ASP A 391 -1.51 -26.95 -13.48
N THR A 392 -0.28 -27.36 -13.81
CA THR A 392 0.14 -28.75 -13.64
C THR A 392 0.31 -29.09 -12.15
N LEU A 393 0.27 -30.39 -11.81
CA LEU A 393 0.55 -30.87 -10.46
C LEU A 393 1.95 -30.49 -9.93
N SER A 394 2.89 -30.18 -10.82
CA SER A 394 4.25 -29.78 -10.48
C SER A 394 4.41 -28.26 -10.36
N ALA A 395 3.32 -27.49 -10.47
CA ALA A 395 3.37 -26.05 -10.31
C ALA A 395 3.84 -25.68 -8.90
N ASP A 396 4.66 -24.64 -8.81
CA ASP A 396 5.09 -24.10 -7.51
C ASP A 396 3.86 -23.60 -6.75
N SER A 397 3.80 -23.93 -5.47
CA SER A 397 2.71 -23.57 -4.57
C SER A 397 3.17 -22.67 -3.42
N THR A 398 4.45 -22.29 -3.42
CA THR A 398 5.09 -21.48 -2.38
C THR A 398 5.13 -20.00 -2.74
N GLU A 399 5.27 -19.68 -4.04
CA GLU A 399 5.32 -18.31 -4.55
C GLU A 399 4.56 -18.20 -5.88
N LEU A 400 3.94 -17.05 -6.13
CA LEU A 400 3.33 -16.74 -7.42
C LEU A 400 4.42 -16.51 -8.47
N ASP A 401 4.31 -17.19 -9.60
CA ASP A 401 5.12 -16.97 -10.79
C ASP A 401 5.03 -15.50 -11.23
N THR A 402 6.17 -14.95 -11.66
CA THR A 402 6.26 -13.54 -12.08
C THR A 402 5.39 -13.18 -13.29
N HIS A 403 4.94 -14.18 -14.06
CA HIS A 403 3.97 -14.01 -15.15
C HIS A 403 2.55 -14.49 -14.78
N GLY A 404 2.34 -14.94 -13.54
CA GLY A 404 1.04 -15.37 -13.02
C GLY A 404 0.61 -16.76 -13.49
N ARG A 405 1.50 -17.57 -14.06
CA ARG A 405 1.16 -18.86 -14.69
C ARG A 405 0.72 -19.96 -13.72
N ASN A 406 0.97 -19.79 -12.42
CA ASN A 406 0.56 -20.73 -11.38
C ASN A 406 -0.50 -20.12 -10.43
N VAL A 407 -1.25 -19.10 -10.90
CA VAL A 407 -2.21 -18.39 -10.07
C VAL A 407 -3.31 -19.32 -9.54
N ALA A 408 -3.71 -20.36 -10.29
CA ALA A 408 -4.72 -21.31 -9.85
C ALA A 408 -4.25 -22.12 -8.64
N THR A 409 -3.00 -22.61 -8.68
CA THR A 409 -2.36 -23.35 -7.60
C THR A 409 -2.15 -22.44 -6.39
N MET A 410 -1.65 -21.23 -6.62
CA MET A 410 -1.43 -20.26 -5.54
C MET A 410 -2.73 -19.92 -4.81
N LEU A 411 -3.81 -19.62 -5.55
CA LEU A 411 -5.12 -19.40 -4.96
C LEU A 411 -5.63 -20.62 -4.21
N SER A 412 -5.41 -21.85 -4.70
CA SER A 412 -5.88 -23.06 -4.01
C SER A 412 -5.22 -23.28 -2.64
N VAL A 413 -4.00 -22.79 -2.47
CA VAL A 413 -3.29 -22.81 -1.18
C VAL A 413 -3.76 -21.66 -0.30
N LEU A 414 -3.88 -20.47 -0.85
CA LEU A 414 -4.22 -19.27 -0.10
C LEU A 414 -5.71 -19.19 0.30
N GLU A 415 -6.62 -19.75 -0.50
CA GLU A 415 -8.06 -19.86 -0.20
C GLU A 415 -8.35 -20.68 1.07
N LYS A 416 -7.39 -21.50 1.52
CA LYS A 416 -7.47 -22.22 2.81
C LYS A 416 -7.34 -21.27 4.01
N LYS A 417 -6.81 -20.06 3.80
CA LYS A 417 -6.72 -19.00 4.81
C LYS A 417 -7.94 -18.08 4.66
N THR A 418 -8.85 -18.12 5.64
CA THR A 418 -10.12 -17.38 5.59
C THR A 418 -9.93 -15.88 5.33
N GLU A 419 -9.01 -15.23 6.05
CA GLU A 419 -8.69 -13.80 5.89
C GLU A 419 -8.29 -13.44 4.45
N PHE A 420 -7.41 -14.24 3.84
CA PHE A 420 -6.95 -14.00 2.47
C PHE A 420 -8.08 -14.19 1.46
N ARG A 421 -8.88 -15.25 1.64
CA ARG A 421 -10.02 -15.53 0.77
C ARG A 421 -11.04 -14.39 0.80
N GLU A 422 -11.36 -13.89 2.00
CA GLU A 422 -12.30 -12.77 2.17
C GLU A 422 -11.76 -11.52 1.47
N GLN A 423 -10.48 -11.17 1.67
CA GLN A 423 -9.85 -10.04 0.99
C GLN A 423 -9.89 -10.17 -0.54
N ILE A 424 -9.56 -11.34 -1.10
CA ILE A 424 -9.62 -11.55 -2.56
C ILE A 424 -11.05 -11.34 -3.07
N LEU A 425 -12.05 -11.87 -2.37
CA LEU A 425 -13.45 -11.74 -2.78
C LEU A 425 -13.94 -10.28 -2.70
N GLU A 426 -13.63 -9.57 -1.62
CA GLU A 426 -13.97 -8.16 -1.45
C GLU A 426 -13.38 -7.30 -2.57
N TRP A 427 -12.08 -7.47 -2.83
CA TRP A 427 -11.41 -6.67 -3.85
C TRP A 427 -11.83 -7.04 -5.27
N ILE A 428 -12.08 -8.32 -5.57
CA ILE A 428 -12.48 -8.70 -6.93
C ILE A 428 -13.91 -8.24 -7.24
N GLU A 429 -14.80 -8.20 -6.25
CA GLU A 429 -16.14 -7.63 -6.37
C GLU A 429 -16.08 -6.13 -6.65
N LEU A 430 -15.16 -5.41 -5.97
CA LEU A 430 -14.94 -3.98 -6.19
C LEU A 430 -14.32 -3.69 -7.58
N LEU A 431 -13.37 -4.50 -8.02
CA LEU A 431 -12.66 -4.32 -9.29
C LEU A 431 -13.48 -4.74 -10.52
N VAL A 432 -14.34 -5.74 -10.36
CA VAL A 432 -15.16 -6.31 -11.43
C VAL A 432 -16.61 -6.39 -10.93
N PRO A 433 -17.38 -5.29 -11.08
CA PRO A 433 -18.78 -5.27 -10.68
C PRO A 433 -19.58 -6.43 -11.29
N GLY A 434 -20.37 -7.11 -10.45
CA GLY A 434 -21.11 -8.31 -10.83
C GLY A 434 -20.32 -9.62 -10.69
N MET A 435 -19.06 -9.61 -10.25
CA MET A 435 -18.32 -10.82 -9.91
C MET A 435 -18.63 -11.27 -8.47
N GLU A 436 -19.44 -12.32 -8.29
CA GLU A 436 -19.86 -12.80 -6.98
C GLU A 436 -18.80 -13.68 -6.29
N LYS A 437 -18.16 -14.60 -7.03
CA LYS A 437 -17.24 -15.58 -6.44
C LYS A 437 -16.11 -15.98 -7.37
N VAL A 438 -14.94 -16.17 -6.79
CA VAL A 438 -13.81 -16.89 -7.38
C VAL A 438 -13.50 -18.11 -6.54
N LYS A 439 -13.19 -19.23 -7.19
CA LYS A 439 -12.71 -20.43 -6.52
C LYS A 439 -11.75 -21.20 -7.39
N THR A 440 -10.98 -22.08 -6.76
CA THR A 440 -10.16 -23.06 -7.45
C THR A 440 -10.79 -24.46 -7.43
N GLU A 441 -10.50 -25.28 -8.44
CA GLU A 441 -10.96 -26.67 -8.52
C GLU A 441 -9.87 -27.55 -9.12
N GLN A 442 -9.61 -28.71 -8.50
CA GLN A 442 -8.74 -29.73 -9.07
C GLN A 442 -9.52 -30.64 -10.02
N GLN A 443 -8.99 -30.82 -11.23
CA GLN A 443 -9.58 -31.67 -12.24
C GLN A 443 -9.33 -33.15 -11.93
N LYS A 444 -10.36 -33.99 -12.08
CA LYS A 444 -10.28 -35.42 -11.77
C LYS A 444 -9.45 -36.23 -12.76
N LEU A 445 -9.33 -35.76 -14.00
CA LEU A 445 -8.70 -36.50 -15.10
C LEU A 445 -7.17 -36.47 -15.03
N ASP A 446 -6.59 -35.30 -14.79
CA ASP A 446 -5.15 -35.06 -14.84
C ASP A 446 -4.58 -34.43 -13.56
N GLY A 447 -5.43 -34.11 -12.58
CA GLY A 447 -5.04 -33.47 -11.33
C GLY A 447 -4.69 -31.99 -11.45
N SER A 448 -4.87 -31.39 -12.64
CA SER A 448 -4.58 -29.97 -12.86
C SER A 448 -5.50 -29.07 -12.04
N THR A 449 -5.01 -27.90 -11.64
CA THR A 449 -5.81 -26.91 -10.90
C THR A 449 -6.31 -25.82 -11.85
N VAL A 450 -7.60 -25.49 -11.78
CA VAL A 450 -8.22 -24.45 -12.60
C VAL A 450 -8.96 -23.43 -11.76
N ILE A 451 -9.07 -22.21 -12.27
CA ILE A 451 -9.88 -21.15 -11.66
C ILE A 451 -11.28 -21.15 -12.28
N LYS A 452 -12.28 -20.97 -11.42
CA LYS A 452 -13.68 -20.84 -11.77
C LYS A 452 -14.29 -19.59 -11.15
N PHE A 453 -15.11 -18.90 -11.93
CA PHE A 453 -15.72 -17.62 -11.58
C PHE A 453 -17.24 -17.74 -11.55
N LYS A 454 -17.92 -16.97 -10.72
CA LYS A 454 -19.37 -16.89 -10.68
C LYS A 454 -19.79 -15.43 -10.77
N GLU A 455 -20.59 -15.12 -11.77
CA GLU A 455 -21.14 -13.79 -12.01
C GLU A 455 -22.56 -13.68 -11.46
N GLU A 456 -22.99 -12.45 -11.18
CA GLU A 456 -24.32 -12.11 -10.68
C GLU A 456 -25.40 -12.60 -11.65
N GLY A 457 -26.47 -13.16 -11.09
CA GLY A 457 -27.58 -13.71 -11.88
C GLY A 457 -27.28 -15.08 -12.53
N MET A 458 -26.05 -15.59 -12.44
CA MET A 458 -25.69 -16.90 -12.97
C MET A 458 -25.71 -18.00 -11.90
N LYS A 459 -26.30 -19.15 -12.24
CA LYS A 459 -26.32 -20.32 -11.35
C LYS A 459 -25.04 -21.15 -11.41
N THR A 460 -24.32 -21.09 -12.53
CA THR A 460 -23.15 -21.93 -12.82
C THR A 460 -21.86 -21.14 -12.77
N PHE A 461 -20.78 -21.82 -12.41
CA PHE A 461 -19.43 -21.26 -12.50
C PHE A 461 -18.91 -21.31 -13.94
N LEU A 462 -18.29 -20.22 -14.38
CA LEU A 462 -17.57 -20.11 -15.64
C LEU A 462 -16.11 -20.52 -15.48
N PRO A 463 -15.53 -21.23 -16.46
CA PRO A 463 -14.08 -21.45 -16.53
C PRO A 463 -13.35 -20.13 -16.85
N ALA A 464 -12.11 -19.99 -16.37
CA ALA A 464 -11.26 -18.81 -16.60
C ALA A 464 -11.13 -18.40 -18.07
N LYS A 465 -11.19 -19.35 -19.02
CA LYS A 465 -11.12 -19.07 -20.47
C LYS A 465 -12.26 -18.22 -21.01
N LEU A 466 -13.41 -18.17 -20.32
CA LEU A 466 -14.56 -17.36 -20.71
C LEU A 466 -14.60 -15.98 -20.03
N ILE A 467 -13.64 -15.70 -19.14
CA ILE A 467 -13.57 -14.45 -18.39
C ILE A 467 -12.66 -13.44 -19.11
N SER A 468 -12.92 -12.15 -18.92
CA SER A 468 -12.11 -11.08 -19.51
C SER A 468 -10.64 -11.16 -19.07
N ASP A 469 -9.71 -10.78 -19.96
CA ASP A 469 -8.28 -10.76 -19.62
C ASP A 469 -7.99 -9.80 -18.45
N GLY A 470 -8.69 -8.66 -18.39
CA GLY A 470 -8.55 -7.68 -17.31
C GLY A 470 -8.91 -8.25 -15.93
N THR A 471 -9.93 -9.11 -15.84
CA THR A 471 -10.29 -9.79 -14.58
C THR A 471 -9.20 -10.76 -14.11
N ILE A 472 -8.61 -11.52 -15.03
CA ILE A 472 -7.50 -12.43 -14.70
C ILE A 472 -6.27 -11.62 -14.27
N TYR A 473 -5.98 -10.53 -14.98
CA TYR A 473 -4.89 -9.63 -14.66
C TYR A 473 -5.04 -9.01 -13.27
N ALA A 474 -6.24 -8.52 -12.94
CA ALA A 474 -6.58 -8.02 -11.61
C ALA A 474 -6.39 -9.09 -10.53
N LEU A 475 -6.85 -10.34 -10.78
CA LEU A 475 -6.68 -11.45 -9.86
C LEU A 475 -5.19 -11.79 -9.62
N CYS A 476 -4.36 -11.72 -10.65
CA CYS A 476 -2.92 -11.91 -10.52
C CYS A 476 -2.28 -10.80 -9.67
N ILE A 477 -2.64 -9.52 -9.89
CA ILE A 477 -2.15 -8.39 -9.09
C ILE A 477 -2.57 -8.56 -7.62
N LEU A 478 -3.85 -8.85 -7.38
CA LEU A 478 -4.39 -9.12 -6.05
C LEU A 478 -3.61 -10.22 -5.34
N THR A 479 -3.40 -11.34 -6.02
CA THR A 479 -2.67 -12.48 -5.47
C THR A 479 -1.22 -12.11 -5.15
N ALA A 480 -0.52 -11.40 -6.04
CA ALA A 480 0.86 -10.98 -5.82
C ALA A 480 1.00 -10.03 -4.62
N VAL A 481 0.15 -9.00 -4.55
CA VAL A 481 0.21 -7.98 -3.50
C VAL A 481 -0.15 -8.58 -2.15
N LEU A 482 -1.31 -9.24 -2.04
CA LEU A 482 -1.82 -9.74 -0.77
C LEU A 482 -0.99 -10.91 -0.21
N SER A 483 -0.47 -11.78 -1.08
CA SER A 483 0.32 -12.93 -0.60
C SER A 483 1.69 -12.53 -0.03
N ARG A 484 2.18 -11.34 -0.41
CA ARG A 484 3.52 -10.84 -0.07
C ARG A 484 3.51 -9.73 0.98
N ALA A 485 2.37 -9.06 1.20
CA ALA A 485 2.23 -7.87 2.06
C ALA A 485 2.78 -8.02 3.50
N LYS A 486 2.76 -9.23 4.08
CA LYS A 486 3.20 -9.48 5.47
C LYS A 486 4.70 -9.83 5.61
N GLY A 487 5.46 -9.92 4.51
CA GLY A 487 6.88 -10.31 4.54
C GLY A 487 7.83 -9.18 4.15
N GLN A 488 9.11 -9.28 4.53
CA GLN A 488 10.14 -8.34 4.07
C GLN A 488 10.48 -8.57 2.60
N GLY A 489 10.55 -7.51 1.79
CA GLY A 489 10.85 -7.61 0.37
C GLY A 489 10.35 -6.42 -0.44
N MET A 490 10.21 -6.60 -1.75
CA MET A 490 9.62 -5.58 -2.61
C MET A 490 8.76 -6.24 -3.67
N THR A 491 7.60 -5.66 -3.94
CA THR A 491 6.71 -6.08 -5.03
C THR A 491 6.65 -4.98 -6.07
N ILE A 492 7.04 -5.29 -7.30
CA ILE A 492 6.99 -4.37 -8.42
C ILE A 492 5.98 -4.91 -9.42
N ILE A 493 5.00 -4.11 -9.81
CA ILE A 493 4.02 -4.43 -10.85
C ILE A 493 4.30 -3.56 -12.08
N GLU A 494 4.63 -4.17 -13.22
CA GLU A 494 4.74 -3.43 -14.47
C GLU A 494 3.38 -3.32 -15.18
N GLU A 495 3.00 -2.09 -15.53
CA GLU A 495 1.81 -1.73 -16.31
C GLU A 495 0.50 -2.33 -15.74
N PRO A 496 0.17 -2.07 -14.46
CA PRO A 496 -1.04 -2.60 -13.82
C PRO A 496 -2.34 -2.20 -14.53
N GLU A 497 -2.31 -1.16 -15.37
CA GLU A 497 -3.44 -0.70 -16.18
C GLU A 497 -3.86 -1.64 -17.32
N ARG A 498 -3.02 -2.63 -17.68
CA ARG A 498 -3.16 -3.35 -18.95
C ARG A 498 -4.45 -4.17 -19.01
N GLY A 499 -5.34 -3.77 -19.90
CA GLY A 499 -6.63 -4.46 -20.13
C GLY A 499 -7.67 -4.21 -19.04
N ILE A 500 -7.46 -3.24 -18.15
CA ILE A 500 -8.34 -2.92 -17.02
C ILE A 500 -9.05 -1.58 -17.25
N HIS A 501 -10.32 -1.50 -16.87
CA HIS A 501 -11.11 -0.28 -16.99
C HIS A 501 -10.56 0.83 -16.08
N PRO A 502 -10.49 2.10 -16.52
CA PRO A 502 -9.92 3.21 -15.75
C PRO A 502 -10.45 3.39 -14.33
N GLN A 503 -11.73 3.06 -14.06
CA GLN A 503 -12.28 3.12 -12.70
C GLN A 503 -11.69 2.04 -11.79
N ALA A 504 -11.52 0.81 -12.29
CA ALA A 504 -10.90 -0.28 -11.53
C ALA A 504 -9.39 -0.04 -11.28
N ILE A 505 -8.73 0.77 -12.11
CA ILE A 505 -7.32 1.16 -11.89
C ILE A 505 -7.17 1.95 -10.58
N ALA A 506 -8.12 2.84 -10.26
CA ALA A 506 -8.05 3.63 -9.02
C ALA A 506 -8.10 2.72 -7.79
N GLU A 507 -9.00 1.73 -7.82
CA GLU A 507 -9.14 0.73 -6.75
C GLU A 507 -7.92 -0.20 -6.66
N LEU A 508 -7.33 -0.60 -7.78
CA LEU A 508 -6.06 -1.35 -7.78
C LEU A 508 -4.92 -0.56 -7.15
N VAL A 509 -4.82 0.74 -7.47
CA VAL A 509 -3.83 1.63 -6.86
C VAL A 509 -4.08 1.76 -5.36
N SER A 510 -5.36 1.86 -4.94
CA SER A 510 -5.77 1.88 -3.54
C SER A 510 -5.34 0.60 -2.80
N LEU A 511 -5.63 -0.57 -3.37
CA LEU A 511 -5.19 -1.88 -2.87
C LEU A 511 -3.67 -1.93 -2.70
N MET A 512 -2.92 -1.59 -3.76
CA MET A 512 -1.46 -1.64 -3.74
C MET A 512 -0.88 -0.71 -2.69
N ARG A 513 -1.44 0.50 -2.54
CA ARG A 513 -1.05 1.45 -1.51
C ARG A 513 -1.36 0.95 -0.10
N ALA A 514 -2.56 0.39 0.10
CA ALA A 514 -3.01 -0.11 1.40
C ALA A 514 -2.18 -1.31 1.91
N ASN A 515 -1.57 -2.06 1.00
CA ASN A 515 -0.75 -3.23 1.31
C ASN A 515 0.76 -2.96 1.22
N ALA A 516 1.16 -1.71 0.94
CA ALA A 516 2.56 -1.30 0.95
C ALA A 516 3.00 -0.89 2.36
N SER A 517 4.17 -1.34 2.79
CA SER A 517 4.76 -0.99 4.08
C SER A 517 6.23 -0.58 3.93
N PRO A 518 6.86 0.04 4.95
CA PRO A 518 8.29 0.30 4.94
C PRO A 518 9.15 -0.97 4.73
N GLU A 519 8.69 -2.12 5.21
CA GLU A 519 9.38 -3.40 5.06
C GLU A 519 9.02 -4.14 3.75
N HIS A 520 7.90 -3.74 3.13
CA HIS A 520 7.41 -4.28 1.87
C HIS A 520 6.88 -3.19 0.92
N PRO A 521 7.77 -2.38 0.33
CA PRO A 521 7.36 -1.42 -0.69
C PRO A 521 6.71 -2.08 -1.90
N VAL A 522 5.71 -1.38 -2.45
CA VAL A 522 5.01 -1.74 -3.69
C VAL A 522 5.27 -0.65 -4.73
N TRP A 523 5.95 -1.01 -5.81
CA TRP A 523 6.25 -0.08 -6.90
C TRP A 523 5.45 -0.44 -8.15
N VAL A 524 5.07 0.59 -8.88
CA VAL A 524 4.33 0.46 -10.14
C VAL A 524 5.10 1.18 -11.23
N THR A 525 5.30 0.55 -12.38
CA THR A 525 5.73 1.28 -13.59
C THR A 525 4.54 1.46 -14.52
N THR A 526 4.37 2.65 -15.10
CA THR A 526 3.18 2.94 -15.91
C THR A 526 3.50 3.93 -17.04
N HIS A 527 2.65 3.92 -18.06
CA HIS A 527 2.53 5.01 -19.03
C HIS A 527 1.09 5.57 -19.07
N SER A 528 0.22 5.11 -18.16
CA SER A 528 -1.19 5.42 -18.11
C SER A 528 -1.52 6.63 -17.24
N GLU A 529 -2.26 7.55 -17.83
CA GLU A 529 -2.86 8.69 -17.14
C GLU A 529 -3.72 8.26 -15.95
N SER A 530 -4.41 7.11 -16.05
CA SER A 530 -5.32 6.65 -14.99
C SER A 530 -4.57 6.21 -13.72
N VAL A 531 -3.39 5.63 -13.87
CA VAL A 531 -2.52 5.28 -12.73
C VAL A 531 -1.94 6.55 -12.11
N VAL A 532 -1.44 7.47 -12.95
CA VAL A 532 -0.87 8.75 -12.48
C VAL A 532 -1.91 9.62 -11.78
N ARG A 533 -3.14 9.67 -12.28
CA ARG A 533 -4.28 10.36 -11.64
C ARG A 533 -4.58 9.82 -10.24
N SER A 534 -4.30 8.55 -10.00
CA SER A 534 -4.60 7.86 -8.73
C SER A 534 -3.43 7.91 -7.74
N ALA A 535 -2.29 8.49 -8.12
CA ALA A 535 -1.11 8.68 -7.28
C ALA A 535 -1.11 10.08 -6.61
N THR A 536 -0.31 10.23 -5.56
CA THR A 536 0.03 11.55 -5.00
C THR A 536 1.35 12.08 -5.56
N ALA A 537 1.65 13.37 -5.37
CA ALA A 537 2.85 13.99 -5.92
C ALA A 537 4.14 13.38 -5.37
N ASP A 538 4.16 13.01 -4.09
CA ASP A 538 5.32 12.41 -3.44
C ASP A 538 5.52 10.94 -3.84
N GLU A 539 4.45 10.25 -4.24
CA GLU A 539 4.50 8.89 -4.79
C GLU A 539 4.95 8.86 -6.26
N LEU A 540 4.80 9.96 -7.00
CA LEU A 540 5.04 10.00 -8.44
C LEU A 540 6.50 10.31 -8.78
N TRP A 541 7.14 9.37 -9.46
CA TRP A 541 8.48 9.48 -10.03
C TRP A 541 8.42 9.49 -11.55
N LEU A 542 8.96 10.55 -12.13
CA LEU A 542 9.01 10.79 -13.56
C LEU A 542 10.33 10.27 -14.12
N ILE A 543 10.24 9.41 -15.13
CA ILE A 543 11.40 8.78 -15.78
C ILE A 543 11.59 9.40 -17.16
N ASN A 544 12.77 9.99 -17.36
CA ASN A 544 13.19 10.63 -18.60
C ASN A 544 14.33 9.89 -19.28
N LYS A 545 14.42 10.06 -20.60
CA LYS A 545 15.60 9.72 -21.39
C LYS A 545 16.32 10.98 -21.83
N VAL A 546 17.49 11.26 -21.29
CA VAL A 546 18.32 12.41 -21.65
C VAL A 546 19.68 11.93 -22.13
N ASP A 547 20.07 12.26 -23.36
CA ASP A 547 21.29 11.75 -24.00
C ASP A 547 21.43 10.22 -23.81
N GLY A 548 20.35 9.47 -24.10
CA GLY A 548 20.31 8.01 -23.96
C GLY A 548 20.54 7.47 -22.53
N LYS A 549 20.56 8.31 -21.50
CA LYS A 549 20.62 7.94 -20.09
C LYS A 549 19.25 8.08 -19.45
N THR A 550 18.96 7.20 -18.51
CA THR A 550 17.74 7.30 -17.70
C THR A 550 17.96 8.26 -16.54
N GLU A 551 17.05 9.21 -16.40
CA GLU A 551 17.03 10.19 -15.30
C GLU A 551 15.69 10.11 -14.58
N LEU A 552 15.70 10.28 -13.26
CA LEU A 552 14.51 10.24 -12.43
C LEU A 552 14.32 11.55 -11.69
N LYS A 553 13.05 11.93 -11.54
CA LYS A 553 12.62 13.14 -10.84
C LYS A 553 11.35 12.85 -10.06
N ASN A 554 11.35 13.12 -8.77
CA ASN A 554 10.13 13.04 -7.97
C ASN A 554 9.27 14.29 -8.21
N ALA A 555 7.97 14.11 -8.45
CA ALA A 555 7.05 15.20 -8.76
C ALA A 555 6.79 16.12 -7.54
N GLY A 556 6.79 15.56 -6.33
CA GLY A 556 6.61 16.30 -5.07
C GLY A 556 7.75 17.26 -4.73
N LYS A 557 9.00 16.90 -5.05
CA LYS A 557 10.19 17.71 -4.75
C LYS A 557 10.26 19.06 -5.49
N ASN A 558 9.58 19.21 -6.62
CA ASN A 558 9.60 20.42 -7.45
C ASN A 558 8.24 21.12 -7.48
N SER A 559 7.62 21.30 -6.31
CA SER A 559 6.22 21.74 -6.17
C SER A 559 5.98 23.17 -6.68
N VAL A 560 5.71 23.29 -7.98
CA VAL A 560 4.83 24.33 -8.51
C VAL A 560 3.46 24.08 -7.88
N PRO A 561 2.80 25.09 -7.28
CA PRO A 561 1.47 24.89 -6.70
C PRO A 561 0.49 24.42 -7.80
N LEU A 562 0.09 23.16 -7.76
CA LEU A 562 -0.83 22.57 -8.74
C LEU A 562 -2.26 23.13 -8.62
N GLY A 563 -2.58 23.83 -7.53
CA GLY A 563 -3.93 24.31 -7.25
C GLY A 563 -4.92 23.14 -7.22
N ASN A 564 -5.96 23.21 -8.06
CA ASN A 564 -6.95 22.15 -8.24
C ASN A 564 -6.68 21.25 -9.46
N MET A 565 -5.48 21.31 -10.05
CA MET A 565 -5.13 20.50 -11.22
C MET A 565 -4.79 19.07 -10.78
N ASN A 566 -5.44 18.09 -11.41
CA ASN A 566 -5.12 16.68 -11.21
C ASN A 566 -3.71 16.36 -11.73
N LEU A 567 -3.05 15.37 -11.10
CA LEU A 567 -1.67 15.01 -11.42
C LEU A 567 -1.46 14.54 -12.87
N ASP A 568 -2.41 13.81 -13.44
CA ASP A 568 -2.40 13.37 -14.83
C ASP A 568 -2.35 14.57 -15.79
N LYS A 569 -3.22 15.56 -15.59
CA LYS A 569 -3.22 16.78 -16.41
C LYS A 569 -1.94 17.58 -16.25
N ALA A 570 -1.45 17.72 -15.00
CA ALA A 570 -0.20 18.40 -14.72
C ALA A 570 0.98 17.71 -15.42
N TRP A 571 0.99 16.38 -15.40
CA TRP A 571 1.98 15.55 -16.08
C TRP A 571 1.92 15.74 -17.60
N LEU A 572 0.74 15.64 -18.22
CA LEU A 572 0.56 15.82 -19.67
C LEU A 572 0.88 17.23 -20.17
N MET A 573 0.61 18.25 -19.36
CA MET A 573 0.97 19.64 -19.65
C MET A 573 2.45 19.94 -19.37
N ASN A 574 3.25 18.92 -19.03
CA ASN A 574 4.67 19.01 -18.69
C ASN A 574 4.97 19.96 -17.52
N PHE A 575 4.05 20.15 -16.56
CA PHE A 575 4.26 21.03 -15.40
C PHE A 575 5.44 20.58 -14.54
N PHE A 576 5.68 19.28 -14.48
CA PHE A 576 6.79 18.71 -13.71
C PHE A 576 8.11 18.70 -14.47
N ASP A 577 8.14 19.17 -15.73
CA ASP A 577 9.32 19.20 -16.59
C ASP A 577 9.99 17.82 -16.67
N GLY A 578 9.26 16.85 -17.22
CA GLY A 578 9.71 15.48 -17.31
C GLY A 578 8.62 14.40 -17.35
N GLY A 579 9.03 13.22 -17.79
CA GLY A 579 8.30 11.98 -17.76
C GLY A 579 7.17 11.90 -18.77
N LEU A 580 7.03 12.82 -19.73
CA LEU A 580 5.89 12.82 -20.65
C LEU A 580 5.66 11.43 -21.29
N PRO A 581 4.41 10.99 -21.46
CA PRO A 581 4.11 9.67 -21.99
C PRO A 581 4.49 9.51 -23.49
N TRP A 582 4.70 10.61 -24.22
CA TRP A 582 5.14 10.62 -25.62
C TRP A 582 6.21 11.67 -25.91
#